data_AF-A0A090RS83-F1
#
_entry.id   AF-A0A090RS83-F1
#
_cell.length_a   1.000
_cell.length_b   1.000
_cell.length_c   1.000
_cell.angle_alpha   90.00
_cell.angle_beta   90.00
_cell.angle_gamma   90.00
#
_symmetry.space_group_name_H-M   'P 1'
#
loop_
_entity.id
_entity.type
_entity.pdbx_description
1 polymer ?
#
loop_
_entity_poly.entity_id
_entity_poly.type
_entity_poly.pdbx_seq_one_letter_code
_entity_poly.pdbx_strand_id
1 'polypeptide(L)'
;MIRAFIVALLSGTVSLVFAYLSINNELEVSASQSTAKIDQQIEDILKIIDDLPSDPSCPDEVKREYADIAHENERIRAVGYVFDAGEQWHVCSMFGRTLSKLNYWSGAKVEDVFVGRSLLTVHFPETSFVVGKESGNLKAFAYVNPRRVLGYWIEPSLPYANYSLRLDGENVPAYTRAPVELQSMLLKSAHSKKYPYSIQSAASIVDMLKRAGVYWLRLLIAIFFICSSFGLLRRSILKPT
;
A
#
# COMPACT_ATOMS: atom_id res chain seq x y z
N MET A 1 24.27 -35.27 26.09
CA MET A 1 24.23 -33.80 26.03
C MET A 1 24.55 -33.25 24.63
N ILE A 2 25.70 -33.59 24.02
CA ILE A 2 26.11 -33.08 22.70
C ILE A 2 25.04 -33.27 21.60
N ARG A 3 24.43 -34.47 21.50
CA ARG A 3 23.39 -34.75 20.48
C ARG A 3 22.14 -33.88 20.62
N ALA A 4 21.68 -33.65 21.86
CA ALA A 4 20.51 -32.81 22.11
C ALA A 4 20.81 -31.34 21.79
N PHE A 5 22.02 -30.88 22.09
CA PHE A 5 22.48 -29.54 21.74
C PHE A 5 22.54 -29.33 20.21
N ILE A 6 23.09 -30.30 19.46
CA ILE A 6 23.12 -30.23 18.00
C ILE A 6 21.71 -30.19 17.40
N VAL A 7 20.79 -31.02 17.91
CA VAL A 7 19.39 -31.02 17.46
C VAL A 7 18.70 -29.69 17.76
N ALA A 8 18.94 -29.12 18.94
CA ALA A 8 18.41 -27.81 19.31
C ALA A 8 18.96 -26.69 18.40
N LEU A 9 20.25 -26.73 18.07
CA LEU A 9 20.89 -25.76 17.18
C LEU A 9 20.35 -25.86 15.75
N LEU A 10 20.29 -27.07 15.19
CA LEU A 10 19.77 -27.31 13.84
C LEU A 10 18.29 -26.96 13.71
N SER A 11 17.48 -27.29 14.71
CA SER A 11 16.07 -26.87 14.72
C SER A 11 15.93 -25.35 14.79
N GLY A 12 16.82 -24.66 15.51
CA GLY A 12 16.86 -23.21 15.57
C GLY A 12 17.18 -22.57 14.22
N THR A 13 18.22 -23.06 13.52
CA THR A 13 18.59 -22.54 12.20
C THR A 13 17.51 -22.80 11.16
N VAL A 14 16.93 -24.00 11.13
CA VAL A 14 15.80 -24.34 10.25
C VAL A 14 14.61 -23.41 10.51
N SER A 15 14.27 -23.17 11.78
CA SER A 15 13.16 -22.29 12.16
C SER A 15 13.38 -20.84 11.76
N LEU A 16 14.63 -20.36 11.84
CA LEU A 16 15.01 -19.03 11.38
C LEU A 16 14.85 -18.88 9.86
N VAL A 17 15.33 -19.85 9.10
CA VAL A 17 15.19 -19.87 7.63
C VAL A 17 13.72 -19.89 7.22
N PHE A 18 12.91 -20.75 7.85
CA PHE A 18 11.47 -20.81 7.57
C PHE A 18 10.76 -19.51 7.95
N ALA A 19 11.09 -18.88 9.09
CA ALA A 19 10.51 -17.60 9.48
C ALA A 19 10.86 -16.49 8.48
N TYR A 20 12.11 -16.44 8.02
CA TYR A 20 12.56 -15.51 6.99
C TYR A 20 11.79 -15.71 5.67
N LEU A 21 11.67 -16.95 5.19
CA LEU A 21 10.95 -17.26 3.95
C LEU A 21 9.45 -16.92 4.05
N SER A 22 8.82 -17.30 5.17
CA SER A 22 7.39 -17.05 5.43
C SER A 22 7.10 -15.55 5.48
N ILE A 23 7.89 -14.76 6.22
CA ILE A 23 7.68 -13.31 6.30
C ILE A 23 7.93 -12.64 4.95
N ASN A 24 8.99 -13.02 4.23
CA ASN A 24 9.24 -12.45 2.90
C ASN A 24 8.09 -12.72 1.92
N ASN A 25 7.55 -13.94 1.91
CA ASN A 25 6.42 -14.29 1.07
C ASN A 25 5.15 -13.53 1.50
N GLU A 26 4.87 -13.44 2.80
CA GLU A 26 3.72 -12.68 3.31
C GLU A 26 3.80 -11.19 2.96
N LEU A 27 4.98 -10.57 3.12
CA LEU A 27 5.20 -9.18 2.74
C LEU A 27 4.99 -8.96 1.24
N GLU A 28 5.55 -9.83 0.39
CA GLU A 28 5.43 -9.73 -1.06
C GLU A 28 3.98 -9.91 -1.56
N VAL A 29 3.29 -10.94 -1.04
CA VAL A 29 1.86 -11.16 -1.32
C VAL A 29 1.03 -9.98 -0.84
N SER A 30 1.31 -9.48 0.36
CA SER A 30 0.57 -8.36 0.94
C SER A 30 0.79 -7.06 0.16
N ALA A 31 2.01 -6.77 -0.29
CA ALA A 31 2.29 -5.60 -1.13
C ALA A 31 1.54 -5.70 -2.45
N SER A 32 1.59 -6.86 -3.11
CA SER A 32 0.90 -7.11 -4.38
C SER A 32 -0.63 -6.99 -4.26
N GLN A 33 -1.22 -7.54 -3.19
CA GLN A 33 -2.65 -7.41 -2.92
C GLN A 33 -3.05 -5.96 -2.62
N SER A 34 -2.19 -5.21 -1.90
CA SER A 34 -2.44 -3.79 -1.62
C SER A 34 -2.42 -2.96 -2.91
N THR A 35 -1.45 -3.21 -3.78
CA THR A 35 -1.38 -2.60 -5.11
C THR A 35 -2.63 -2.91 -5.93
N ALA A 36 -3.08 -4.18 -5.99
CA ALA A 36 -4.30 -4.53 -6.73
C ALA A 36 -5.56 -3.84 -6.18
N LYS A 37 -5.66 -3.68 -4.85
CA LYS A 37 -6.77 -2.94 -4.22
C LYS A 37 -6.73 -1.44 -4.55
N ILE A 38 -5.55 -0.82 -4.47
CA ILE A 38 -5.39 0.60 -4.81
C ILE A 38 -5.66 0.82 -6.30
N ASP A 39 -5.20 -0.08 -7.18
CA ASP A 39 -5.52 -0.05 -8.61
C ASP A 39 -7.04 -0.07 -8.84
N GLN A 40 -7.78 -0.93 -8.14
CA GLN A 40 -9.25 -0.95 -8.22
C GLN A 40 -9.87 0.36 -7.73
N GLN A 41 -9.38 0.93 -6.64
CA GLN A 41 -9.89 2.22 -6.14
C GLN A 41 -9.61 3.37 -7.12
N ILE A 42 -8.43 3.38 -7.74
CA ILE A 42 -8.09 4.36 -8.79
C ILE A 42 -9.04 4.18 -9.98
N GLU A 43 -9.31 2.94 -10.41
CA GLU A 43 -10.26 2.66 -11.49
C GLU A 43 -11.69 3.13 -11.17
N ASP A 44 -12.17 2.91 -9.94
CA ASP A 44 -13.48 3.40 -9.51
C ASP A 44 -13.55 4.94 -9.50
N ILE A 45 -12.46 5.61 -9.10
CA ILE A 45 -12.36 7.08 -9.15
C ILE A 45 -12.33 7.57 -10.60
N LEU A 46 -11.60 6.88 -11.48
CA LEU A 46 -11.52 7.22 -12.90
C LEU A 46 -12.91 7.20 -13.55
N LYS A 47 -13.73 6.19 -13.23
CA LYS A 47 -15.13 6.12 -13.69
C LYS A 47 -15.96 7.34 -13.26
N ILE A 48 -15.75 7.82 -12.03
CA ILE A 48 -16.46 9.00 -11.52
C ILE A 48 -16.01 10.27 -12.24
N ILE A 49 -14.70 10.44 -12.46
CA ILE A 49 -14.19 11.66 -13.10
C ILE A 49 -14.40 11.69 -14.62
N ASP A 50 -14.61 10.53 -15.25
CA ASP A 50 -14.96 10.42 -16.66
C ASP A 50 -16.33 11.05 -16.97
N ASP A 51 -17.27 10.99 -16.03
CA ASP A 51 -18.64 11.47 -16.19
C ASP A 51 -18.86 12.92 -15.73
N LEU A 52 -17.81 13.63 -15.30
CA LEU A 52 -17.97 14.99 -14.79
C LEU A 52 -18.38 15.98 -15.89
N PRO A 53 -19.26 16.95 -15.60
CA PRO A 53 -19.53 18.03 -16.53
C PRO A 53 -18.29 18.91 -16.69
N SER A 54 -17.88 19.22 -17.92
CA SER A 54 -16.78 20.14 -18.19
C SER A 54 -17.28 21.43 -18.83
N ASP A 55 -17.15 22.54 -18.10
CA ASP A 55 -17.49 23.87 -18.59
C ASP A 55 -16.33 24.86 -18.29
N PRO A 56 -15.69 25.45 -19.32
CA PRO A 56 -14.62 26.43 -19.14
C PRO A 56 -15.01 27.68 -18.34
N SER A 57 -16.31 28.03 -18.32
CA SER A 57 -16.84 29.18 -17.58
C SER A 57 -17.01 28.90 -16.08
N CYS A 58 -17.03 27.62 -15.68
CA CYS A 58 -17.17 27.17 -14.29
C CYS A 58 -18.40 27.78 -13.57
N PRO A 59 -19.62 27.60 -14.12
CA PRO A 59 -20.83 28.19 -13.55
C PRO A 59 -21.16 27.58 -12.18
N ASP A 60 -22.03 28.25 -11.41
CA ASP A 60 -22.42 27.81 -10.07
C ASP A 60 -23.04 26.41 -10.06
N GLU A 61 -23.74 26.02 -11.13
CA GLU A 61 -24.35 24.70 -11.29
C GLU A 61 -23.29 23.59 -11.30
N VAL A 62 -22.25 23.73 -12.13
CA VAL A 62 -21.12 22.78 -12.21
C VAL A 62 -20.37 22.69 -10.87
N LYS A 63 -20.18 23.81 -10.18
CA LYS A 63 -19.53 23.81 -8.85
C LYS A 63 -20.35 23.07 -7.79
N ARG A 64 -21.69 23.20 -7.83
CA ARG A 64 -22.60 22.46 -6.94
C ARG A 64 -22.53 20.97 -7.23
N GLU A 65 -22.57 20.57 -8.49
CA GLU A 65 -22.47 19.16 -8.88
C GLU A 65 -21.15 18.52 -8.41
N TYR A 66 -20.03 19.22 -8.55
CA TYR A 66 -18.76 18.76 -7.99
C TYR A 66 -18.77 18.64 -6.47
N ALA A 67 -19.46 19.55 -5.77
CA ALA A 67 -19.60 19.50 -4.32
C ALA A 67 -20.48 18.32 -3.89
N ASP A 68 -21.56 18.05 -4.61
CA ASP A 68 -22.47 16.92 -4.38
C ASP A 68 -21.72 15.59 -4.57
N ILE A 69 -20.93 15.44 -5.64
CA ILE A 69 -20.10 14.25 -5.87
C ILE A 69 -19.08 14.03 -4.74
N ALA A 70 -18.41 15.10 -4.29
CA ALA A 70 -17.47 15.02 -3.17
C ALA A 70 -18.19 14.71 -1.84
N HIS A 71 -19.44 15.15 -1.68
CA HIS A 71 -20.25 14.88 -0.50
C HIS A 71 -20.75 13.42 -0.45
N GLU A 72 -21.20 12.90 -1.59
CA GLU A 72 -21.74 11.54 -1.73
C GLU A 72 -20.66 10.46 -1.68
N ASN A 73 -19.41 10.80 -2.04
CA ASN A 73 -18.31 9.86 -2.07
C ASN A 73 -17.21 10.20 -1.06
N GLU A 74 -17.21 9.52 0.09
CA GLU A 74 -16.24 9.74 1.18
C GLU A 74 -14.75 9.59 0.77
N ARG A 75 -14.48 8.91 -0.36
CA ARG A 75 -13.12 8.73 -0.90
C ARG A 75 -12.62 10.00 -1.59
N ILE A 76 -13.52 10.85 -2.07
CA ILE A 76 -13.21 12.02 -2.86
C ILE A 76 -13.37 13.25 -1.97
N ARG A 77 -12.32 14.07 -1.91
CA ARG A 77 -12.31 15.34 -1.17
C ARG A 77 -12.74 16.51 -2.05
N ALA A 78 -12.45 16.43 -3.34
CA ALA A 78 -12.88 17.39 -4.35
C ALA A 78 -12.65 16.81 -5.74
N VAL A 79 -13.42 17.27 -6.71
CA VAL A 79 -13.26 16.95 -8.14
C VAL A 79 -13.19 18.22 -8.97
N GLY A 80 -12.76 18.08 -10.21
CA GLY A 80 -12.81 19.16 -11.18
C GLY A 80 -12.13 18.85 -12.49
N TYR A 81 -12.01 19.88 -13.32
CA TYR A 81 -11.25 19.85 -14.56
C TYR A 81 -10.16 20.89 -14.59
N VAL A 82 -9.08 20.56 -15.27
CA VAL A 82 -8.08 21.51 -15.70
C VAL A 82 -8.12 21.64 -17.21
N PHE A 83 -8.24 22.87 -17.69
CA PHE A 83 -8.04 23.21 -19.10
C PHE A 83 -6.64 23.78 -19.26
N ASP A 84 -5.84 23.14 -20.10
CA ASP A 84 -4.55 23.66 -20.52
C ASP A 84 -4.75 24.70 -21.63
N ALA A 85 -4.60 25.98 -21.29
CA ALA A 85 -4.67 27.08 -22.25
C ALA A 85 -3.28 27.52 -22.76
N GLY A 86 -2.25 26.67 -22.60
CA GLY A 86 -0.88 26.90 -23.05
C GLY A 86 -0.06 27.75 -22.10
N GLU A 87 -0.50 28.97 -21.76
CA GLU A 87 0.24 29.87 -20.86
C GLU A 87 -0.12 29.69 -19.38
N GLN A 88 -1.34 29.24 -19.10
CA GLN A 88 -1.88 29.10 -17.75
C GLN A 88 -2.85 27.93 -17.67
N TRP A 89 -2.91 27.33 -16.48
CA TRP A 89 -3.82 26.23 -16.19
C TRP A 89 -5.11 26.84 -15.62
N HIS A 90 -6.24 26.54 -16.26
CA HIS A 90 -7.55 26.94 -15.78
C HIS A 90 -8.19 25.78 -15.05
N VAL A 91 -8.24 25.87 -13.72
CA VAL A 91 -8.86 24.84 -12.88
C VAL A 91 -10.28 25.28 -12.55
N CYS A 92 -11.26 24.41 -12.82
CA CYS A 92 -12.61 24.51 -12.27
C CYS A 92 -12.82 23.37 -11.29
N SER A 93 -13.25 23.69 -10.07
CA SER A 93 -13.54 22.72 -9.01
C SER A 93 -14.69 23.23 -8.13
N MET A 94 -15.11 22.44 -7.16
CA MET A 94 -16.09 22.86 -6.15
C MET A 94 -15.68 24.14 -5.39
N PHE A 95 -14.37 24.45 -5.34
CA PHE A 95 -13.85 25.67 -4.70
C PHE A 95 -13.88 26.91 -5.62
N GLY A 96 -14.36 26.74 -6.86
CA GLY A 96 -14.38 27.78 -7.87
C GLY A 96 -13.27 27.66 -8.90
N ARG A 97 -13.12 28.74 -9.67
CA ARG A 97 -12.15 28.85 -10.75
C ARG A 97 -10.83 29.37 -10.20
N THR A 98 -9.74 28.67 -10.50
CA THR A 98 -8.39 29.08 -10.13
C THR A 98 -7.51 29.14 -11.38
N LEU A 99 -6.70 30.20 -11.48
CA LEU A 99 -5.68 30.36 -12.52
C LEU A 99 -4.31 30.24 -11.87
N SER A 100 -3.42 29.42 -12.45
CA SER A 100 -2.04 29.38 -11.98
C SER A 100 -1.07 29.02 -13.08
N LYS A 101 0.16 29.48 -12.88
CA LYS A 101 1.37 29.13 -13.65
C LYS A 101 2.24 28.10 -12.90
N LEU A 102 1.91 27.81 -11.65
CA LEU A 102 2.65 26.86 -10.80
C LEU A 102 2.06 25.45 -10.95
N ASN A 103 2.94 24.45 -10.86
CA ASN A 103 2.53 23.05 -10.83
C ASN A 103 1.66 22.80 -9.59
N TYR A 104 0.44 22.34 -9.82
CA TYR A 104 -0.51 21.99 -8.75
C TYR A 104 -0.25 20.60 -8.17
N TRP A 105 0.36 19.72 -8.95
CA TRP A 105 0.56 18.32 -8.60
C TRP A 105 2.00 17.92 -8.82
N SER A 106 2.43 16.94 -8.03
CA SER A 106 3.69 16.22 -8.23
C SER A 106 3.36 14.75 -8.37
N GLY A 107 3.91 14.10 -9.39
CA GLY A 107 3.60 12.72 -9.70
C GLY A 107 4.02 12.37 -11.12
N ALA A 108 3.52 11.25 -11.59
CA ALA A 108 3.81 10.74 -12.92
C ALA A 108 2.52 10.36 -13.65
N LYS A 109 2.65 10.21 -14.96
CA LYS A 109 1.58 9.78 -15.85
C LYS A 109 1.97 8.47 -16.52
N VAL A 110 1.03 7.55 -16.61
CA VAL A 110 1.12 6.37 -17.47
C VAL A 110 -0.10 6.41 -18.38
N GLU A 111 0.14 6.36 -19.70
CA GLU A 111 -0.90 6.55 -20.71
C GLU A 111 -1.63 7.90 -20.54
N ASP A 112 -2.95 7.86 -20.31
CA ASP A 112 -3.81 9.00 -20.05
C ASP A 112 -4.06 9.25 -18.55
N VAL A 113 -3.59 8.37 -17.66
CA VAL A 113 -3.85 8.47 -16.22
C VAL A 113 -2.67 9.08 -15.47
N PHE A 114 -2.95 10.19 -14.78
CA PHE A 114 -2.04 10.84 -13.85
C PHE A 114 -2.29 10.36 -12.42
N VAL A 115 -1.22 9.99 -11.72
CA VAL A 115 -1.26 9.69 -10.28
C VAL A 115 -0.19 10.50 -9.57
N GLY A 116 -0.59 11.16 -8.49
CA GLY A 116 0.32 12.03 -7.76
C GLY A 116 -0.19 12.51 -6.41
N ARG A 117 0.37 13.63 -5.99
CA ARG A 117 -0.01 14.34 -4.77
C ARG A 117 -0.24 15.81 -5.07
N SER A 118 -1.18 16.38 -4.33
CA SER A 118 -1.48 17.81 -4.40
C SER A 118 -0.37 18.62 -3.75
N LEU A 119 0.11 19.66 -4.42
CA LEU A 119 0.97 20.69 -3.84
C LEU A 119 0.14 21.82 -3.20
N LEU A 120 -1.17 21.83 -3.41
CA LEU A 120 -2.09 22.76 -2.77
C LEU A 120 -2.44 22.29 -1.36
N THR A 121 -1.93 23.02 -0.37
CA THR A 121 -2.24 22.83 1.06
C THR A 121 -3.26 23.84 1.58
N VAL A 122 -3.67 24.81 0.76
CA VAL A 122 -4.56 25.91 1.17
C VAL A 122 -5.97 25.41 1.50
N HIS A 123 -6.47 24.43 0.74
CA HIS A 123 -7.82 23.87 0.92
C HIS A 123 -7.83 22.57 1.72
N PHE A 124 -6.69 21.88 1.79
CA PHE A 124 -6.55 20.62 2.52
C PHE A 124 -5.29 20.66 3.40
N PRO A 125 -5.42 20.49 4.73
CA PRO A 125 -4.25 20.51 5.62
C PRO A 125 -3.33 19.31 5.41
N GLU A 126 -3.84 18.22 4.83
CA GLU A 126 -3.07 17.04 4.44
C GLU A 126 -2.86 17.04 2.93
N THR A 127 -1.66 16.65 2.48
CA THR A 127 -1.34 16.45 1.06
C THR A 127 -2.28 15.39 0.48
N SER A 128 -3.26 15.82 -0.33
CA SER A 128 -4.23 14.90 -0.95
C SER A 128 -3.58 14.06 -2.05
N PHE A 129 -4.01 12.80 -2.18
CA PHE A 129 -3.68 11.96 -3.32
C PHE A 129 -4.45 12.47 -4.54
N VAL A 130 -3.82 12.50 -5.72
CA VAL A 130 -4.43 13.01 -6.93
C VAL A 130 -4.52 11.89 -7.94
N VAL A 131 -5.72 11.66 -8.45
CA VAL A 131 -5.97 10.83 -9.62
C VAL A 131 -6.53 11.74 -10.69
N GLY A 132 -5.96 11.71 -11.89
CA GLY A 132 -6.47 12.46 -13.02
C GLY A 132 -6.43 11.67 -14.31
N LYS A 133 -7.24 12.09 -15.27
CA LYS A 133 -7.28 11.51 -16.61
C LYS A 133 -7.21 12.62 -17.65
N GLU A 134 -6.29 12.49 -18.58
CA GLU A 134 -6.08 13.45 -19.66
C GLU A 134 -6.88 13.03 -20.91
N SER A 135 -7.69 13.95 -21.43
CA SER A 135 -8.40 13.82 -22.69
C SER A 135 -8.17 15.08 -23.52
N GLY A 136 -7.18 15.04 -24.41
CA GLY A 136 -6.74 16.21 -25.18
C GLY A 136 -6.21 17.32 -24.26
N ASN A 137 -6.81 18.52 -24.33
CA ASN A 137 -6.41 19.68 -23.52
C ASN A 137 -7.12 19.73 -22.15
N LEU A 138 -7.95 18.73 -21.86
CA LEU A 138 -8.78 18.67 -20.67
C LEU A 138 -8.27 17.56 -19.76
N LYS A 139 -8.13 17.87 -18.47
CA LYS A 139 -7.69 16.92 -17.45
C LYS A 139 -8.74 16.83 -16.36
N ALA A 140 -9.47 15.73 -16.32
CA ALA A 140 -10.34 15.41 -15.19
C ALA A 140 -9.48 15.09 -13.98
N PHE A 141 -9.88 15.49 -12.78
CA PHE A 141 -9.15 15.10 -11.58
C PHE A 141 -10.06 14.93 -10.37
N ALA A 142 -9.58 14.10 -9.45
CA ALA A 142 -10.08 14.00 -8.10
C ALA A 142 -8.92 14.19 -7.10
N TYR A 143 -9.13 15.09 -6.14
CA TYR A 143 -8.41 15.05 -4.88
C TYR A 143 -9.04 13.96 -4.02
N VAL A 144 -8.26 12.96 -3.71
CA VAL A 144 -8.69 11.75 -3.03
C VAL A 144 -8.22 11.80 -1.58
N ASN A 145 -9.05 11.33 -0.67
CA ASN A 145 -8.68 11.12 0.70
C ASN A 145 -7.71 9.92 0.78
N PRO A 146 -6.41 10.14 1.06
CA PRO A 146 -5.47 9.03 1.14
C PRO A 146 -5.89 8.02 2.21
N ARG A 147 -6.60 8.42 3.28
CA ARG A 147 -7.11 7.50 4.31
C ARG A 147 -8.26 6.60 3.85
N ARG A 148 -8.90 6.87 2.71
CA ARG A 148 -10.00 6.02 2.20
C ARG A 148 -9.54 5.14 1.05
N VAL A 149 -8.64 5.66 0.22
CA VAL A 149 -8.10 4.92 -0.94
C VAL A 149 -6.83 4.16 -0.60
N LEU A 150 -5.96 4.75 0.21
CA LEU A 150 -4.76 4.09 0.72
C LEU A 150 -5.00 3.51 2.13
N GLY A 151 -6.03 4.00 2.84
CA GLY A 151 -6.23 3.76 4.27
C GLY A 151 -6.85 2.43 4.70
N TYR A 152 -6.62 1.37 3.93
CA TYR A 152 -6.32 0.07 4.55
C TYR A 152 -5.08 0.16 5.49
N TRP A 153 -4.38 1.30 5.57
CA TRP A 153 -3.38 1.58 6.61
C TRP A 153 -3.89 1.56 8.07
N ILE A 154 -5.19 1.66 8.32
CA ILE A 154 -5.77 1.48 9.67
C ILE A 154 -6.04 -0.01 9.94
N GLU A 155 -6.44 -0.76 8.92
CA GLU A 155 -6.72 -2.20 9.00
C GLU A 155 -5.71 -2.98 8.16
N PRO A 156 -4.54 -3.29 8.74
CA PRO A 156 -3.46 -3.91 7.99
C PRO A 156 -3.88 -5.29 7.47
N SER A 157 -3.47 -5.62 6.25
CA SER A 157 -3.43 -7.02 5.81
C SER A 157 -2.46 -7.85 6.65
N LEU A 158 -1.40 -7.23 7.21
CA LEU A 158 -0.47 -7.84 8.16
C LEU A 158 -0.23 -6.95 9.38
N PRO A 159 -0.61 -7.37 10.61
CA PRO A 159 -0.59 -6.51 11.79
C PRO A 159 0.82 -6.04 12.22
N TYR A 160 1.86 -6.77 11.83
CA TYR A 160 3.26 -6.49 12.15
C TYR A 160 4.01 -5.73 11.04
N ALA A 161 3.34 -5.43 9.91
CA ALA A 161 3.99 -4.79 8.77
C ALA A 161 3.66 -3.29 8.69
N ASN A 162 4.67 -2.52 8.29
CA ASN A 162 4.54 -1.13 7.88
C ASN A 162 4.42 -1.04 6.37
N TYR A 163 3.67 -0.05 5.89
CA TYR A 163 3.44 0.19 4.48
C TYR A 163 3.80 1.63 4.13
N SER A 164 4.40 1.78 2.96
CA SER A 164 4.70 3.07 2.36
C SER A 164 4.32 3.04 0.89
N LEU A 165 3.77 4.15 0.40
CA LEU A 165 3.49 4.37 -1.01
C LEU A 165 4.55 5.32 -1.56
N ARG A 166 5.15 4.95 -2.68
CA ARG A 166 6.11 5.76 -3.42
C ARG A 166 5.59 5.99 -4.82
N LEU A 167 5.51 7.25 -5.22
CA LEU A 167 5.22 7.65 -6.59
C LEU A 167 6.47 7.44 -7.45
N ASP A 168 6.28 7.05 -8.71
CA ASP A 168 7.42 6.88 -9.61
C ASP A 168 8.13 8.22 -9.83
N GLY A 169 9.47 8.20 -9.80
CA GLY A 169 10.30 9.41 -9.86
C GLY A 169 10.56 10.10 -8.52
N GLU A 170 9.91 9.68 -7.43
CA GLU A 170 10.20 10.18 -6.08
C GLU A 170 11.16 9.24 -5.31
N ASN A 171 12.16 9.83 -4.65
CA ASN A 171 13.13 9.07 -3.83
C ASN A 171 12.64 8.81 -2.40
N VAL A 172 11.65 9.56 -1.95
CA VAL A 172 11.06 9.47 -0.61
C VAL A 172 9.62 8.98 -0.77
N PRO A 173 9.11 8.12 0.11
CA PRO A 173 7.71 7.72 0.05
C PRO A 173 6.80 8.94 0.19
N ALA A 174 5.84 9.06 -0.74
CA ALA A 174 4.82 10.11 -0.70
C ALA A 174 3.92 9.96 0.54
N TYR A 175 3.72 8.71 0.99
CA TYR A 175 2.94 8.42 2.18
C TYR A 175 3.49 7.23 2.95
N THR A 176 3.41 7.29 4.28
CA THR A 176 3.87 6.23 5.19
C THR A 176 2.86 6.03 6.33
N ARG A 177 2.64 4.78 6.74
CA ARG A 177 1.77 4.45 7.89
C ARG A 177 2.37 4.90 9.22
N ALA A 178 3.67 4.66 9.37
CA ALA A 178 4.46 5.02 10.53
C ALA A 178 5.87 5.34 10.04
N PRO A 179 6.63 6.22 10.73
CA PRO A 179 8.04 6.41 10.43
C PRO A 179 8.73 5.06 10.53
N VAL A 180 9.25 4.61 9.39
CA VAL A 180 9.98 3.36 9.28
C VAL A 180 11.39 3.63 9.78
N GLU A 181 11.71 3.21 11.00
CA GLU A 181 13.11 3.15 11.41
C GLU A 181 13.82 2.13 10.51
N LEU A 182 14.53 2.63 9.48
CA LEU A 182 15.14 1.80 8.43
C LEU A 182 16.16 0.78 8.93
N GLN A 183 16.58 0.88 10.19
CA GLN A 183 17.51 -0.05 10.78
C GLN A 183 16.80 -1.39 11.04
N SER A 184 17.34 -2.47 10.48
CA SER A 184 16.90 -3.85 10.72
C SER A 184 15.45 -4.19 10.30
N MET A 185 15.12 -3.95 9.03
CA MET A 185 13.84 -4.37 8.45
C MET A 185 13.98 -5.25 7.21
N LEU A 186 13.05 -6.20 7.07
CA LEU A 186 12.81 -6.95 5.84
C LEU A 186 11.88 -6.12 4.95
N LEU A 187 12.27 -5.91 3.69
CA LEU A 187 11.59 -5.00 2.77
C LEU A 187 11.16 -5.74 1.50
N LYS A 188 9.90 -5.58 1.11
CA LYS A 188 9.37 -6.07 -0.16
C LYS A 188 8.51 -5.00 -0.82
N SER A 189 8.74 -4.79 -2.11
CA SER A 189 8.03 -3.81 -2.92
C SER A 189 7.25 -4.47 -4.05
N ALA A 190 6.04 -3.98 -4.30
CA ALA A 190 5.23 -4.32 -5.47
C ALA A 190 4.90 -3.05 -6.25
N HIS A 191 5.23 -3.03 -7.54
CA HIS A 191 4.89 -1.95 -8.45
C HIS A 191 3.50 -2.20 -9.05
N SER A 192 2.71 -1.14 -9.21
CA SER A 192 1.49 -1.23 -10.01
C SER A 192 1.84 -1.49 -11.47
N LYS A 193 1.03 -2.32 -12.12
CA LYS A 193 1.16 -2.59 -13.56
C LYS A 193 0.45 -1.54 -14.40
N LYS A 194 -0.51 -0.82 -13.81
CA LYS A 194 -1.40 0.12 -14.51
C LYS A 194 -1.02 1.59 -14.25
N TYR A 195 -0.51 1.90 -13.06
CA TYR A 195 -0.35 3.28 -12.60
C TYR A 195 1.07 3.53 -12.05
N PRO A 196 1.55 4.80 -12.05
CA PRO A 196 2.93 5.12 -11.70
C PRO A 196 3.18 5.21 -10.20
N TYR A 197 3.02 4.09 -9.49
CA TYR A 197 3.34 4.01 -8.06
C TYR A 197 3.77 2.60 -7.64
N SER A 198 4.40 2.52 -6.47
CA SER A 198 4.78 1.29 -5.81
C SER A 198 4.40 1.28 -4.33
N ILE A 199 4.04 0.10 -3.83
CA ILE A 199 3.82 -0.16 -2.41
C ILE A 199 5.02 -0.92 -1.88
N GLN A 200 5.60 -0.40 -0.81
CA GLN A 200 6.62 -1.09 -0.05
C GLN A 200 6.03 -1.53 1.29
N SER A 201 6.27 -2.80 1.62
CA SER A 201 5.92 -3.43 2.89
C SER A 201 7.20 -3.75 3.65
N ALA A 202 7.20 -3.49 4.95
CA ALA A 202 8.35 -3.62 5.82
C ALA A 202 7.98 -4.36 7.11
N ALA A 203 8.80 -5.30 7.56
CA ALA A 203 8.67 -5.92 8.88
C ALA A 203 9.99 -5.83 9.66
N SER A 204 9.89 -5.69 10.98
CA SER A 204 11.08 -5.68 11.85
C SER A 204 11.73 -7.07 11.90
N ILE A 205 13.07 -7.11 12.02
CA ILE A 205 13.80 -8.34 12.36
C ILE A 205 13.31 -8.92 13.69
N VAL A 206 12.82 -8.10 14.62
CA VAL A 206 12.26 -8.57 15.89
C VAL A 206 11.06 -9.49 15.67
N ASP A 207 10.18 -9.16 14.72
CA ASP A 207 9.02 -10.00 14.41
C ASP A 207 9.43 -11.31 13.72
N MET A 208 10.49 -11.28 12.91
CA MET A 208 11.11 -12.50 12.37
C MET A 208 11.67 -13.39 13.47
N LEU A 209 12.40 -12.84 14.44
CA LEU A 209 12.96 -13.60 15.56
C LEU A 209 11.87 -14.18 16.46
N LYS A 210 10.81 -13.42 16.75
CA LYS A 210 9.64 -13.92 17.50
C LYS A 210 9.01 -15.11 16.79
N ARG A 211 8.80 -15.02 15.47
CA ARG A 211 8.23 -16.11 14.66
C ARG A 211 9.17 -17.32 14.59
N ALA A 212 10.47 -17.10 14.42
CA ALA A 212 11.48 -18.16 14.47
C ALA A 212 11.46 -18.90 15.81
N GLY A 213 11.31 -18.17 16.93
CA GLY A 213 11.15 -18.76 18.26
C GLY A 213 9.90 -19.64 18.38
N VAL A 214 8.77 -19.20 17.84
CA VAL A 214 7.53 -20.01 17.80
C VAL A 214 7.71 -21.27 16.96
N TYR A 215 8.33 -21.17 15.77
CA TYR A 215 8.62 -22.33 14.91
C TYR A 215 9.58 -23.30 15.58
N TRP A 216 10.60 -22.77 16.27
CA TRP A 216 11.59 -23.56 16.98
C TRP A 216 10.95 -24.34 18.13
N LEU A 217 10.12 -23.69 18.94
CA LEU A 217 9.39 -24.35 20.03
C LEU A 217 8.47 -25.46 19.49
N ARG A 218 7.70 -25.18 18.43
CA ARG A 218 6.83 -26.18 17.78
C ARG A 218 7.62 -27.38 17.27
N LEU A 219 8.78 -27.15 16.65
CA LEU A 219 9.63 -28.20 16.12
C LEU A 219 10.25 -29.04 17.24
N LEU A 220 10.71 -28.43 18.33
CA LEU A 220 11.22 -29.16 19.50
C LEU A 220 10.14 -30.06 20.13
N ILE A 221 8.91 -29.54 20.26
CA ILE A 221 7.77 -30.33 20.74
C ILE A 221 7.49 -31.50 19.80
N ALA A 222 7.47 -31.27 18.48
CA ALA A 222 7.25 -32.33 17.49
C ALA A 222 8.35 -33.41 17.56
N ILE A 223 9.62 -33.02 17.64
CA ILE A 223 10.75 -33.94 17.80
C ILE A 223 10.60 -34.75 19.08
N PHE A 224 10.23 -34.11 20.20
CA PHE A 224 10.02 -34.80 21.47
C PHE A 224 8.94 -35.89 21.36
N PHE A 225 7.80 -35.59 20.74
CA PHE A 225 6.75 -36.58 20.52
C PHE A 225 7.19 -37.71 19.59
N ILE A 226 7.87 -37.40 18.46
CA ILE A 226 8.36 -38.41 17.52
C ILE A 226 9.36 -39.35 18.20
N CYS A 227 10.33 -38.81 18.94
CA CYS A 227 11.32 -39.60 19.66
C CYS A 227 10.68 -40.45 20.77
N SER A 228 9.71 -39.90 21.49
CA SER A 228 8.99 -40.63 22.55
C SER A 228 8.17 -41.78 21.97
N SER A 229 7.40 -41.54 20.91
CA SER A 229 6.63 -42.56 20.21
C SER A 229 7.51 -43.65 19.63
N PHE A 230 8.63 -43.28 18.99
CA PHE A 230 9.59 -44.26 18.47
C PHE A 230 10.24 -45.08 19.59
N GLY A 231 10.56 -44.45 20.72
CA GLY A 231 11.07 -45.13 21.91
C GLY A 231 10.09 -46.16 22.48
N LEU A 232 8.80 -45.80 22.55
CA LEU A 232 7.72 -46.70 22.98
C LEU A 232 7.53 -47.86 22.00
N LEU A 233 7.44 -47.59 20.70
CA LEU A 233 7.32 -48.61 19.65
C LEU A 233 8.49 -49.58 19.68
N ARG A 234 9.71 -49.07 19.74
CA ARG A 234 10.93 -49.89 19.81
C ARG A 234 10.93 -50.80 21.04
N ARG A 235 10.52 -50.29 22.21
CA ARG A 235 10.40 -51.10 23.44
C ARG A 235 9.31 -52.16 23.34
N SER A 236 8.19 -51.85 22.68
CA SER A 236 7.10 -52.80 22.44
C SER A 236 7.50 -53.93 21.48
N ILE A 237 8.31 -53.64 20.46
CA ILE A 237 8.75 -54.63 19.46
C ILE A 237 9.92 -55.49 19.98
N LEU A 238 10.83 -54.91 20.77
CA LEU A 238 12.02 -55.61 21.30
C LEU A 238 11.78 -56.41 22.58
N LYS A 239 10.56 -56.41 23.12
CA LYS A 239 10.12 -57.42 24.10
C LYS A 239 9.17 -58.40 23.40
N PRO A 240 9.68 -59.39 22.63
CA PRO A 240 8.90 -60.59 22.41
C PRO A 240 8.80 -61.31 23.77
N THR A 241 7.56 -61.60 24.17
CA THR A 241 7.25 -62.58 25.22
C THR A 241 7.99 -63.89 25.00
#